data_AF-A0A662IH21-F1
#
_entry.id   AF-A0A662IH21-F1
#
_cell.length_a   1.000
_cell.length_b   1.000
_cell.length_c   1.000
_cell.angle_alpha   90.00
_cell.angle_beta   90.00
_cell.angle_gamma   90.00
#
_symmetry.space_group_name_H-M   'P 1'
#
loop_
_entity.id
_entity.type
_entity.pdbx_description
1 polymer ?
#
loop_
_entity_poly.entity_id
_entity_poly.type
_entity_poly.pdbx_seq_one_letter_code
_entity_poly.pdbx_strand_id
1 'polypeptide(L)'
;MLEERKRPSSVLLAMAIAPAPLLLLIWHLTEGFSLKPSLPHLYSRITPMVLAILSIVVAVFTFNLARDEEPEWGPALPFKVIEGAAVAYIVLAVIFLLLIASTYFTP
;
A
#
# COMPACT_ATOMS: atom_id res chain seq x y z
N MET A 1 32.38 14.43 -10.74
CA MET A 1 31.59 13.67 -9.77
C MET A 1 30.14 13.95 -10.08
N LEU A 2 29.38 12.94 -10.50
CA LEU A 2 27.92 13.08 -10.60
C LEU A 2 27.41 13.32 -9.18
N GLU A 3 26.71 14.43 -8.95
CA GLU A 3 26.08 14.67 -7.65
C GLU A 3 25.03 13.59 -7.42
N GLU A 4 25.29 12.71 -6.46
CA GLU A 4 24.36 11.66 -6.07
C GLU A 4 23.15 12.27 -5.36
N ARG A 5 21.96 11.74 -5.65
CA ARG A 5 20.70 12.34 -5.20
C ARG A 5 20.53 12.12 -3.69
N LYS A 6 20.60 13.20 -2.91
CA LYS A 6 20.50 13.13 -1.43
C LYS A 6 19.07 13.05 -0.89
N ARG A 7 18.05 13.14 -1.74
CA ARG A 7 16.63 13.19 -1.34
C ARG A 7 15.76 12.32 -2.26
N PRO A 8 14.71 11.68 -1.71
CA PRO A 8 13.71 10.98 -2.50
C PRO A 8 13.11 11.85 -3.60
N SER A 9 12.83 11.27 -4.75
CA SER A 9 12.11 11.95 -5.82
C SER A 9 10.68 12.29 -5.44
N SER A 10 10.10 13.27 -6.13
CA SER A 10 8.67 13.57 -6.01
C SER A 10 7.80 12.37 -6.41
N VAL A 11 8.27 11.56 -7.37
CA VAL A 11 7.59 10.33 -7.80
C VAL A 11 7.61 9.31 -6.68
N LEU A 12 8.77 9.06 -6.06
CA LEU A 12 8.91 8.14 -4.93
C LEU A 12 8.06 8.58 -3.74
N LEU A 13 8.01 9.87 -3.43
CA LEU A 13 7.15 10.40 -2.38
C LEU A 13 5.66 10.21 -2.69
N ALA A 14 5.23 10.45 -3.94
CA ALA A 14 3.85 10.22 -4.36
C ALA A 14 3.48 8.73 -4.25
N MET A 15 4.38 7.84 -4.68
CA MET A 15 4.19 6.39 -4.59
C MET A 15 4.24 5.87 -3.16
N ALA A 16 4.95 6.54 -2.25
CA ALA A 16 4.94 6.22 -0.82
C ALA A 16 3.61 6.55 -0.16
N ILE A 17 2.90 7.59 -0.63
CA ILE A 17 1.61 8.01 -0.08
C ILE A 17 0.44 7.23 -0.73
N ALA A 18 0.56 6.86 -2.01
CA ALA A 18 -0.51 6.28 -2.81
C ALA A 18 -1.21 5.01 -2.22
N PRO A 19 -0.52 4.09 -1.52
CA PRO A 19 -1.18 2.95 -0.87
C PRO A 19 -2.18 3.36 0.22
N ALA A 20 -1.90 4.42 0.98
CA ALA A 20 -2.73 4.84 2.13
C ALA A 20 -4.20 5.12 1.78
N PRO A 21 -4.54 5.96 0.77
CA PRO A 21 -5.93 6.20 0.40
C PRO A 21 -6.64 4.95 -0.12
N LEU A 22 -5.92 4.01 -0.77
CA LEU A 22 -6.51 2.73 -1.20
C LEU A 22 -6.95 1.89 0.00
N LEU A 23 -6.09 1.80 1.02
CA LEU A 23 -6.40 1.07 2.26
C LEU A 23 -7.51 1.73 3.06
N LEU A 24 -7.52 3.07 3.15
CA LEU A 24 -8.61 3.80 3.79
C LEU A 24 -9.95 3.60 3.06
N LEU A 25 -9.91 3.57 1.73
CA LEU A 25 -11.10 3.32 0.92
C LEU A 25 -11.64 1.89 1.15
N ILE A 26 -10.76 0.89 1.28
CA ILE A 26 -11.16 -0.47 1.66
C ILE A 26 -11.91 -0.45 2.99
N TRP A 27 -11.33 0.16 4.03
CA TRP A 27 -11.96 0.26 5.34
C TRP A 27 -13.34 0.91 5.26
N HIS A 28 -13.48 1.98 4.47
CA HIS A 28 -14.76 2.66 4.30
C HIS A 28 -15.78 1.79 3.56
N LEU A 29 -15.40 1.16 2.45
CA LEU A 29 -16.28 0.33 1.62
C LEU A 29 -16.75 -0.94 2.32
N THR A 30 -15.93 -1.49 3.23
CA THR A 30 -16.29 -2.64 4.06
C THR A 30 -16.98 -2.24 5.36
N GLU A 31 -17.15 -0.94 5.62
CA GLU A 31 -17.65 -0.40 6.90
C GLU A 31 -16.87 -0.96 8.11
N GLY A 32 -15.54 -1.03 7.97
CA GLY A 32 -14.66 -1.64 8.97
C GLY A 32 -14.79 -3.16 9.04
N PHE A 33 -14.98 -3.82 7.89
CA PHE A 33 -15.19 -5.26 7.77
C PHE A 33 -16.46 -5.75 8.48
N SER A 34 -17.55 -5.00 8.37
CA SER A 34 -18.87 -5.39 8.89
C SER A 34 -19.34 -6.70 8.24
N LEU A 35 -19.97 -7.59 9.02
CA LEU A 35 -20.61 -8.82 8.52
C LEU A 35 -21.84 -8.55 7.64
N LYS A 36 -22.44 -7.36 7.78
CA LYS A 36 -23.62 -6.92 7.02
C LYS A 36 -23.41 -5.49 6.52
N PRO A 37 -22.49 -5.29 5.56
CA PRO A 37 -22.22 -3.95 5.03
C PRO A 37 -23.46 -3.45 4.29
N SER A 38 -23.75 -2.14 4.39
CA SER A 38 -24.91 -1.55 3.71
C SER A 38 -24.73 -1.48 2.20
N LEU A 39 -23.47 -1.45 1.73
CA LEU A 39 -23.12 -1.34 0.33
C LEU A 39 -23.30 -2.66 -0.44
N PRO A 40 -23.69 -2.60 -1.73
CA PRO A 40 -23.82 -3.78 -2.58
C PRO A 40 -22.53 -4.61 -2.64
N HIS A 41 -22.67 -5.92 -2.89
CA HIS A 41 -21.55 -6.87 -2.89
C HIS A 41 -20.37 -6.46 -3.79
N LEU A 42 -20.65 -5.79 -4.91
CA LEU A 42 -19.60 -5.27 -5.79
C LEU A 42 -18.66 -4.33 -5.03
N TYR A 43 -19.22 -3.40 -4.25
CA TYR A 43 -18.49 -2.36 -3.55
C TYR A 43 -17.98 -2.81 -2.18
N SER A 44 -18.71 -3.69 -1.48
CA SER A 44 -18.31 -4.17 -0.14
C SER A 44 -17.41 -5.41 -0.15
N ARG A 45 -17.30 -6.12 -1.29
CA ARG A 45 -16.54 -7.38 -1.38
C ARG A 45 -15.52 -7.39 -2.51
N ILE A 46 -15.94 -7.10 -3.74
CA ILE A 46 -15.07 -7.23 -4.92
C ILE A 46 -14.11 -6.05 -5.07
N THR A 47 -14.62 -4.82 -5.07
CA THR A 47 -13.81 -3.60 -5.16
C THR A 47 -12.72 -3.55 -4.07
N PRO A 48 -13.00 -3.87 -2.79
CA PRO A 48 -11.98 -3.88 -1.75
C PRO A 48 -10.84 -4.88 -2.02
N MET A 49 -11.12 -6.06 -2.58
CA MET A 49 -10.06 -7.01 -2.97
C MET A 49 -9.16 -6.42 -4.06
N VAL A 50 -9.76 -5.82 -5.09
CA VAL A 50 -9.01 -5.20 -6.19
C VAL A 50 -8.14 -4.06 -5.66
N LEU A 51 -8.69 -3.21 -4.79
CA LEU A 51 -7.94 -2.11 -4.17
C LEU A 51 -6.78 -2.62 -3.30
N ALA A 52 -6.95 -3.73 -2.58
CA ALA A 52 -5.88 -4.32 -1.78
C ALA A 52 -4.74 -4.85 -2.66
N ILE A 53 -5.09 -5.54 -3.75
CA ILE A 53 -4.11 -6.02 -4.74
C ILE A 53 -3.36 -4.84 -5.37
N LEU A 54 -4.07 -3.79 -5.78
CA LEU A 54 -3.45 -2.57 -6.32
C LEU A 54 -2.52 -1.91 -5.29
N SER A 55 -2.92 -1.86 -4.02
CA SER A 55 -2.08 -1.34 -2.93
C SER A 55 -0.78 -2.14 -2.78
N ILE A 56 -0.85 -3.48 -2.89
CA ILE A 56 0.35 -4.34 -2.87
C ILE A 56 1.25 -4.02 -4.06
N VAL A 57 0.69 -3.96 -5.27
CA VAL A 57 1.45 -3.68 -6.49
C VAL A 57 2.19 -2.34 -6.37
N VAL A 58 1.47 -1.28 -5.99
CA VAL A 58 2.08 0.05 -5.79
C VAL A 58 3.17 0.00 -4.74
N ALA A 59 2.93 -0.62 -3.58
CA ALA A 59 3.92 -0.71 -2.52
C ALA A 59 5.18 -1.51 -2.93
N VAL A 60 5.04 -2.57 -3.72
CA VAL A 60 6.19 -3.30 -4.27
C VAL A 60 7.03 -2.40 -5.18
N PHE A 61 6.40 -1.63 -6.07
CA PHE A 61 7.12 -0.68 -6.90
C PHE A 61 7.78 0.43 -6.08
N THR A 62 7.10 0.95 -5.05
CA THR A 62 7.66 1.95 -4.12
C THR A 62 8.91 1.41 -3.43
N PHE A 63 8.87 0.16 -2.96
CA PHE A 63 10.02 -0.47 -2.31
C PHE A 63 11.22 -0.59 -3.26
N ASN A 64 10.99 -1.08 -4.48
CA ASN A 64 12.07 -1.20 -5.47
C ASN A 64 12.62 0.18 -5.87
N LEU A 65 11.76 1.15 -6.13
CA LEU A 65 12.16 2.51 -6.48
C LEU A 65 12.93 3.19 -5.34
N ALA A 66 12.56 2.94 -4.08
CA ALA A 66 13.30 3.45 -2.93
C ALA A 66 14.73 2.91 -2.88
N ARG A 67 14.92 1.62 -3.21
CA ARG A 67 16.25 1.01 -3.28
C ARG A 67 17.05 1.48 -4.49
N ASP A 68 16.39 1.72 -5.62
CA ASP A 68 17.03 2.23 -6.83
C ASP A 68 17.47 3.70 -6.69
N GLU A 69 16.74 4.51 -5.91
CA GLU A 69 17.07 5.91 -5.66
C GLU A 69 17.99 6.12 -4.43
N GLU A 70 18.26 5.08 -3.64
CA GLU A 70 19.09 5.17 -2.42
C GLU A 70 20.54 5.54 -2.79
N PRO A 71 21.13 6.60 -2.18
CA PRO A 71 22.50 7.00 -2.47
C PRO A 71 23.51 6.02 -1.88
N GLU A 72 24.52 5.64 -2.64
CA GLU A 72 25.63 4.78 -2.20
C GLU A 72 26.47 5.46 -1.10
N TRP A 73 26.71 6.77 -1.25
CA TRP A 73 27.58 7.54 -0.35
C TRP A 73 26.82 8.77 0.17
N GLY A 74 25.72 8.52 0.89
CA GLY A 74 24.85 9.59 1.38
C GLY A 74 23.88 9.18 2.49
N PRO A 75 22.98 10.09 2.91
CA PRO A 75 21.99 9.80 3.95
C PRO A 75 20.91 8.84 3.43
N ALA A 76 21.02 7.56 3.83
CA ALA A 76 20.10 6.49 3.46
C ALA A 76 18.78 6.47 4.27
N LEU A 77 18.74 7.14 5.43
CA LEU A 77 17.60 7.04 6.37
C LEU A 77 16.22 7.32 5.73
N PRO A 78 16.03 8.38 4.91
CA PRO A 78 14.73 8.64 4.29
C PRO A 78 14.25 7.50 3.38
N PHE A 79 15.16 6.86 2.65
CA PHE A 79 14.86 5.74 1.76
C PHE A 79 14.46 4.50 2.56
N LYS A 80 15.17 4.21 3.66
CA LYS A 80 14.82 3.10 4.57
C LYS A 80 13.46 3.29 5.24
N VAL A 81 13.09 4.53 5.57
CA VAL A 81 11.74 4.83 6.09
C VAL A 81 10.68 4.52 5.03
N ILE A 82 10.92 4.89 3.76
CA ILE A 82 9.99 4.62 2.65
C ILE A 82 9.91 3.11 2.35
N GLU A 83 11.04 2.39 2.36
CA GLU A 83 11.08 0.93 2.24
C GLU A 83 10.26 0.26 3.35
N GLY A 84 10.45 0.68 4.61
CA GLY A 84 9.70 0.17 5.75
C GLY A 84 8.19 0.45 5.64
N ALA A 85 7.81 1.66 5.21
CA ALA A 85 6.42 2.01 4.96
C ALA A 85 5.80 1.15 3.85
N ALA A 86 6.53 0.92 2.75
CA ALA A 86 6.09 0.05 1.65
C ALA A 86 5.84 -1.38 2.13
N VAL A 87 6.76 -1.95 2.92
CA VAL A 87 6.57 -3.28 3.53
C VAL A 87 5.35 -3.29 4.46
N ALA A 88 5.17 -2.27 5.28
CA ALA A 88 4.01 -2.16 6.16
C ALA A 88 2.69 -2.11 5.37
N TYR A 89 2.65 -1.38 4.25
CA TYR A 89 1.47 -1.36 3.37
C TYR A 89 1.19 -2.72 2.72
N ILE A 90 2.23 -3.47 2.31
CA ILE A 90 2.06 -4.83 1.79
C ILE A 90 1.43 -5.72 2.86
N VAL A 91 1.99 -5.73 4.07
CA VAL A 91 1.48 -6.54 5.19
C VAL A 91 0.04 -6.18 5.51
N LEU A 92 -0.28 -4.88 5.60
CA LEU A 92 -1.64 -4.41 5.90
C LEU A 92 -2.63 -4.78 4.79
N ALA A 93 -2.24 -4.66 3.52
CA ALA A 93 -3.07 -5.07 2.39
C ALA A 93 -3.33 -6.58 2.37
N VAL A 94 -2.32 -7.40 2.72
CA VAL A 94 -2.50 -8.86 2.87
C VAL A 94 -3.47 -9.18 4.01
N ILE A 95 -3.34 -8.51 5.17
CA ILE A 95 -4.30 -8.65 6.27
C ILE A 95 -5.72 -8.29 5.81
N PHE A 96 -5.88 -7.21 5.04
CA PHE A 96 -7.17 -6.79 4.52
C PHE A 96 -7.75 -7.83 3.55
N LEU A 97 -6.94 -8.39 2.65
CA LEU A 97 -7.37 -9.49 1.77
C LEU A 97 -7.87 -10.70 2.55
N LEU A 98 -7.13 -11.10 3.59
CA LEU A 98 -7.52 -12.21 4.44
C LEU A 98 -8.83 -11.94 5.18
N LEU A 99 -9.01 -10.73 5.72
CA LEU A 99 -10.26 -10.32 6.37
C LEU A 99 -11.43 -10.30 5.39
N ILE A 100 -11.25 -9.77 4.18
CA ILE A 100 -12.30 -9.76 3.15
C ILE A 100 -12.69 -11.20 2.78
N ALA A 101 -11.69 -12.07 2.56
CA ALA A 101 -11.93 -13.47 2.22
C ALA A 101 -12.68 -14.20 3.34
N SER A 102 -12.24 -14.04 4.60
CA SER A 102 -12.83 -14.74 5.74
C SER A 102 -14.19 -14.18 6.18
N THR A 103 -14.47 -12.91 5.90
CA THR A 103 -15.74 -12.28 6.29
C THR A 103 -16.83 -12.52 5.25
N TYR A 104 -16.49 -12.57 3.97
CA TYR A 104 -17.48 -12.52 2.88
C TYR A 104 -17.52 -13.73 1.94
N PHE A 105 -16.50 -14.58 1.96
CA PHE A 105 -16.36 -15.68 1.00
C PHE A 105 -16.17 -17.06 1.64
N THR A 106 -15.86 -17.15 2.93
CA THR A 106 -15.95 -18.41 3.67
C THR A 106 -17.36 -18.64 4.20
N PRO A 107 -17.83 -19.91 4.19
CA PRO A 107 -19.18 -20.30 4.61
C PRO A 107 -19.42 -20.13 6.12
#